data_AF-A0A7R6XYC3-F1
#
_entry.id   AF-A0A7R6XYC3-F1
#
_cell.length_a   1.000
_cell.length_b   1.000
_cell.length_c   1.000
_cell.angle_alpha   90.00
_cell.angle_beta   90.00
_cell.angle_gamma   90.00
#
_symmetry.space_group_name_H-M   'P 1'
#
loop_
_entity.id
_entity.type
_entity.pdbx_description
1 polymer ?
#
loop_
_entity_poly.entity_id
_entity_poly.type
_entity_poly.pdbx_seq_one_letter_code
_entity_poly.pdbx_strand_id
1 'polypeptide(L)'
;MERVGCSKLNRSSEESRRHTGPDREAAGNPPAPKKSRKDQARERNPDEEFQPWRGTVPGRDGQGLPIGGRAKAKERGFIMLISQILDDAETIRVVARNGGKTRIINGARSVYSLAMEAARTGTGLVALIERKGFGETVDLDAVYKKGRLVSPINHPDPAHLHLTGTGLTHLGSAATRDSMHKKLSADGEEQLTDSMKMFRMGLEGGKPAKGQIGVQPEWFYKGNGTMAVAPGAALMSPAFAQDAGEEPEIAGIYVIGDDGAPFRVGFTLSNEFSDHVTERVNYLFLAHSKLRNASFGPEILIGDLPADIRGSSRILRDGKLLWEKPFLSGEANMSHTIANLEHHHFKYSAFRQPGDVHVHMFGTATLSFADGVKTEAGDTFEIEAKDFGLPLRNPLEIEKPVKVAVKAL
;
A
#
# COMPACT_ATOMS: atom_id res chain seq x y z
N MET A 1 37.50 -48.42 31.21
CA MET A 1 38.50 -48.08 32.26
C MET A 1 37.99 -46.82 32.94
N GLU A 2 37.23 -46.96 34.05
CA GLU A 2 37.70 -46.85 35.45
C GLU A 2 38.15 -45.41 35.79
N ARG A 3 37.70 -44.65 36.81
CA ARG A 3 36.95 -44.84 38.09
C ARG A 3 36.22 -43.50 38.41
N VAL A 4 34.98 -43.50 38.91
CA VAL A 4 34.51 -43.42 40.32
C VAL A 4 35.07 -42.25 41.16
N GLY A 5 34.15 -41.40 41.65
CA GLY A 5 34.36 -40.46 42.75
C GLY A 5 33.01 -39.89 43.23
N CYS A 6 32.55 -40.35 44.40
CA CYS A 6 31.30 -40.01 45.06
C CYS A 6 31.64 -39.35 46.41
N SER A 7 30.92 -38.31 46.83
CA SER A 7 30.65 -38.05 48.26
C SER A 7 29.47 -37.09 48.46
N LYS A 8 28.60 -37.51 49.39
CA LYS A 8 27.33 -36.93 49.86
C LYS A 8 27.52 -36.04 51.10
N LEU A 9 26.37 -35.53 51.59
CA LEU A 9 25.97 -35.12 52.97
C LEU A 9 25.88 -33.60 53.16
N ASN A 10 24.86 -32.96 53.75
CA ASN A 10 23.70 -33.33 54.60
C ASN A 10 22.61 -32.24 54.41
N ARG A 11 21.28 -32.49 54.37
CA ARG A 11 20.29 -32.66 55.48
C ARG A 11 20.39 -31.56 56.56
N SER A 12 19.34 -30.90 57.06
CA SER A 12 17.95 -31.31 57.34
C SER A 12 17.05 -30.08 57.64
N SER A 13 15.71 -30.21 57.45
CA SER A 13 14.62 -30.13 58.47
C SER A 13 14.12 -28.70 58.79
N GLU A 14 12.84 -28.35 58.98
CA GLU A 14 11.54 -29.01 59.23
C GLU A 14 10.45 -27.91 59.07
N GLU A 15 9.28 -28.13 58.46
CA GLU A 15 7.95 -28.41 59.11
C GLU A 15 7.46 -27.32 60.09
N SER A 16 6.19 -26.91 60.24
CA SER A 16 4.84 -27.33 59.87
C SER A 16 3.85 -26.23 60.38
N ARG A 17 2.63 -25.97 59.86
CA ARG A 17 1.28 -26.46 60.27
C ARG A 17 0.26 -25.34 59.95
N ARG A 18 -0.74 -25.55 59.07
CA ARG A 18 -2.19 -25.80 59.33
C ARG A 18 -2.86 -25.06 60.49
N HIS A 19 -3.98 -24.37 60.21
CA HIS A 19 -5.20 -24.30 61.04
C HIS A 19 -6.45 -24.00 60.19
N THR A 20 -7.60 -24.51 60.63
CA THR A 20 -8.91 -24.59 59.95
C THR A 20 -10.04 -24.04 60.85
N GLY A 21 -10.98 -23.26 60.26
CA GLY A 21 -12.42 -23.08 60.63
C GLY A 21 -12.78 -22.25 61.89
N PRO A 22 -14.08 -21.86 62.12
CA PRO A 22 -15.32 -22.17 61.38
C PRO A 22 -16.32 -20.97 61.14
N ASP A 23 -17.50 -21.30 60.56
CA ASP A 23 -18.67 -20.47 60.16
C ASP A 23 -19.44 -19.71 61.27
N ARG A 24 -20.15 -18.61 60.93
CA ARG A 24 -21.65 -18.51 60.84
C ARG A 24 -22.26 -17.08 60.74
N GLU A 25 -23.40 -17.06 60.03
CA GLU A 25 -24.65 -16.26 60.17
C GLU A 25 -24.82 -14.81 59.61
N ALA A 26 -25.66 -14.76 58.56
CA ALA A 26 -26.79 -13.87 58.24
C ALA A 26 -26.81 -12.39 58.67
N ALA A 27 -26.83 -11.49 57.67
CA ALA A 27 -27.49 -10.18 57.74
C ALA A 27 -28.04 -9.78 56.36
N GLY A 28 -29.18 -9.08 56.37
CA GLY A 28 -30.11 -8.94 55.24
C GLY A 28 -29.64 -8.14 54.03
N ASN A 29 -30.34 -8.39 52.91
CA ASN A 29 -30.19 -7.70 51.63
C ASN A 29 -30.54 -6.19 51.76
N PRO A 30 -29.65 -5.26 51.37
CA PRO A 30 -30.04 -3.86 51.16
C PRO A 30 -30.67 -3.67 49.76
N PRO A 31 -31.56 -2.68 49.57
CA PRO A 31 -32.24 -2.47 48.29
C PRO A 31 -31.26 -1.99 47.21
N ALA A 32 -31.50 -2.43 45.98
CA ALA A 32 -30.69 -2.10 44.81
C ALA A 32 -30.55 -0.57 44.60
N PRO A 33 -29.35 -0.06 44.25
CA PRO A 33 -29.19 1.35 43.94
C PRO A 33 -29.93 1.67 42.62
N LYS A 34 -30.69 2.77 42.63
CA LYS A 34 -31.36 3.31 41.45
C LYS A 34 -30.32 3.62 40.37
N LYS A 35 -30.45 2.98 39.20
CA LYS A 35 -29.62 3.22 38.02
C LYS A 35 -29.62 4.70 37.66
N SER A 36 -28.44 5.27 37.45
CA SER A 36 -28.29 6.62 36.93
C SER A 36 -28.70 6.65 35.45
N ARG A 37 -29.12 7.81 34.94
CA ARG A 37 -29.48 8.02 33.52
C ARG A 37 -28.36 7.70 32.50
N LYS A 38 -27.16 7.29 32.94
CA LYS A 38 -26.06 6.83 32.08
C LYS A 38 -26.08 5.33 31.76
N ASP A 39 -26.88 4.51 32.46
CA ASP A 39 -26.90 3.05 32.29
C ASP A 39 -28.06 2.51 31.41
N GLN A 40 -28.76 3.38 30.67
CA GLN A 40 -29.80 2.99 29.70
C GLN A 40 -29.37 3.18 28.23
N ALA A 41 -28.09 3.40 27.96
CA ALA A 41 -27.56 3.61 26.60
C ALA A 41 -26.70 2.43 26.08
N ARG A 42 -26.90 1.23 26.61
CA ARG A 42 -26.25 0.00 26.11
C ARG A 42 -27.29 -1.05 25.77
N GLU A 43 -27.95 -0.81 24.65
CA GLU A 43 -28.69 -1.78 23.84
C GLU A 43 -29.11 -1.04 22.56
N ARG A 44 -28.14 -0.76 21.68
CA ARG A 44 -28.42 -0.27 20.32
C ARG A 44 -27.51 -0.96 19.32
N ASN A 45 -28.17 -1.38 18.25
CA ASN A 45 -27.69 -2.17 17.12
C ASN A 45 -26.55 -1.43 16.35
N PRO A 46 -25.48 -2.08 15.88
CA PRO A 46 -24.37 -1.40 15.21
C PRO A 46 -24.65 -0.88 13.78
N ASP A 47 -25.83 -1.13 13.22
CA ASP A 47 -26.09 -0.91 11.79
C ASP A 47 -26.93 0.34 11.43
N GLU A 48 -27.09 1.31 12.34
CA GLU A 48 -27.84 2.55 12.02
C GLU A 48 -27.03 3.84 12.24
N GLU A 49 -26.97 4.62 11.16
CA GLU A 49 -26.62 6.04 11.02
C GLU A 49 -25.14 6.47 10.91
N PHE A 50 -24.62 6.34 9.69
CA PHE A 50 -23.71 7.33 9.11
C PHE A 50 -24.49 8.60 8.73
N GLN A 51 -24.22 9.73 9.42
CA GLN A 51 -24.60 11.08 9.00
C GLN A 51 -23.33 11.95 8.94
N PRO A 52 -23.01 12.60 7.80
CA PRO A 52 -21.81 13.42 7.68
C PRO A 52 -21.93 14.74 8.47
N TRP A 53 -20.85 15.06 9.18
CA TRP A 53 -20.67 16.28 9.97
C TRP A 53 -20.85 17.55 9.11
N ARG A 54 -21.83 18.40 9.45
CA ARG A 54 -22.00 19.75 8.88
C ARG A 54 -21.54 20.79 9.91
N GLY A 55 -20.26 21.16 9.87
CA GLY A 55 -19.76 22.35 10.54
C GLY A 55 -19.94 23.59 9.65
N THR A 56 -20.75 24.54 10.10
CA THR A 56 -20.86 25.88 9.50
C THR A 56 -19.70 26.78 9.97
N VAL A 57 -19.04 27.45 9.04
CA VAL A 57 -18.03 28.50 9.32
C VAL A 57 -18.70 29.87 9.18
N PRO A 58 -18.56 30.80 10.14
CA PRO A 58 -19.12 32.15 10.01
C PRO A 58 -18.24 33.03 9.12
N GLY A 59 -18.91 33.86 8.33
CA GLY A 59 -18.33 34.65 7.24
C GLY A 59 -17.39 35.80 7.65
N ARG A 60 -16.64 36.27 6.66
CA ARG A 60 -16.05 37.61 6.63
C ARG A 60 -16.24 38.21 5.25
N ASP A 61 -16.81 39.41 5.25
CA ASP A 61 -16.82 40.34 4.12
C ASP A 61 -15.40 40.89 3.88
N GLY A 62 -15.04 41.01 2.61
CA GLY A 62 -13.78 41.60 2.19
C GLY A 62 -13.73 41.75 0.67
N GLN A 63 -14.06 42.95 0.19
CA GLN A 63 -14.01 43.34 -1.21
C GLN A 63 -12.56 43.35 -1.73
N GLY A 64 -12.34 42.84 -2.94
CA GLY A 64 -11.06 42.88 -3.65
C GLY A 64 -11.23 42.53 -5.13
N LEU A 65 -10.70 43.39 -6.00
CA LEU A 65 -10.90 43.55 -7.45
C LEU A 65 -10.41 42.38 -8.35
N PRO A 66 -10.85 42.30 -9.64
CA PRO A 66 -10.81 41.08 -10.43
C PRO A 66 -9.45 40.87 -11.10
N ILE A 67 -8.94 39.62 -11.06
CA ILE A 67 -7.82 39.19 -11.89
C ILE A 67 -8.31 38.09 -12.83
N GLY A 68 -8.28 38.38 -14.13
CA GLY A 68 -7.96 37.47 -15.23
C GLY A 68 -8.77 36.18 -15.36
N GLY A 69 -9.63 36.15 -16.38
CA GLY A 69 -10.47 35.01 -16.76
C GLY A 69 -9.77 33.65 -16.74
N ARG A 70 -10.18 32.79 -15.81
CA ARG A 70 -10.13 31.34 -16.00
C ARG A 70 -11.30 30.95 -16.89
N ALA A 71 -10.99 30.61 -18.14
CA ALA A 71 -11.91 29.85 -18.97
C ALA A 71 -12.34 28.59 -18.21
N LYS A 72 -13.64 28.40 -18.09
CA LYS A 72 -14.27 27.20 -17.53
C LYS A 72 -13.99 26.02 -18.47
N ALA A 73 -12.90 25.29 -18.25
CA ALA A 73 -12.74 23.94 -18.79
C ALA A 73 -13.38 22.95 -17.80
N LYS A 74 -14.71 22.82 -17.86
CA LYS A 74 -15.48 21.79 -17.16
C LYS A 74 -16.29 21.04 -18.19
N GLU A 75 -15.64 20.14 -18.92
CA GLU A 75 -16.28 19.11 -19.74
C GLU A 75 -15.23 18.01 -20.03
N ARG A 76 -15.42 16.84 -19.39
CA ARG A 76 -14.66 15.57 -19.50
C ARG A 76 -13.17 15.73 -19.87
N GLY A 77 -12.36 16.01 -18.84
CA GLY A 77 -10.90 15.93 -18.95
C GLY A 77 -10.47 14.57 -19.48
N PHE A 78 -9.85 14.59 -20.64
CA PHE A 78 -9.20 13.47 -21.30
C PHE A 78 -8.22 12.75 -20.35
N ILE A 79 -8.43 11.46 -20.10
CA ILE A 79 -7.59 10.63 -19.24
C ILE A 79 -6.56 9.92 -20.14
N MET A 80 -5.29 10.30 -20.03
CA MET A 80 -4.20 9.64 -20.77
C MET A 80 -3.59 8.52 -19.93
N LEU A 81 -3.65 7.30 -20.47
CA LEU A 81 -3.00 6.12 -19.92
C LEU A 81 -1.80 5.76 -20.80
N ILE A 82 -0.68 5.40 -20.18
CA ILE A 82 0.55 4.95 -20.86
C ILE A 82 0.99 3.58 -20.33
N SER A 83 1.52 2.73 -21.20
CA SER A 83 2.02 1.39 -20.86
C SER A 83 3.20 0.98 -21.75
N GLN A 84 3.81 -0.15 -21.41
CA GLN A 84 4.89 -0.77 -22.16
C GLN A 84 4.50 -2.20 -22.54
N ILE A 85 4.81 -2.59 -23.77
CA ILE A 85 4.57 -3.93 -24.30
C ILE A 85 5.84 -4.45 -24.97
N LEU A 86 5.95 -5.76 -25.12
CA LEU A 86 6.92 -6.40 -26.00
C LEU A 86 6.28 -6.66 -27.37
N ASP A 87 6.98 -6.28 -28.43
CA ASP A 87 6.63 -6.70 -29.79
C ASP A 87 7.07 -8.16 -30.07
N ASP A 88 6.84 -8.64 -31.30
CA ASP A 88 7.24 -9.99 -31.71
C ASP A 88 8.76 -10.24 -31.67
N ALA A 89 9.56 -9.18 -31.66
CA ALA A 89 11.01 -9.24 -31.55
C ALA A 89 11.50 -8.99 -30.11
N GLU A 90 10.61 -9.12 -29.12
CA GLU A 90 10.88 -8.88 -27.70
C GLU A 90 11.46 -7.48 -27.41
N THR A 91 11.12 -6.51 -28.26
CA THR A 91 11.53 -5.12 -28.08
C THR A 91 10.43 -4.33 -27.39
N ILE A 92 10.81 -3.51 -26.40
CA ILE A 92 9.87 -2.62 -25.72
C ILE A 92 9.28 -1.62 -26.72
N ARG A 93 7.95 -1.54 -26.73
CA ARG A 93 7.16 -0.48 -27.36
C ARG A 93 6.35 0.24 -26.30
N VAL A 94 6.35 1.57 -26.38
CA VAL A 94 5.51 2.39 -25.51
C VAL A 94 4.19 2.66 -26.22
N VAL A 95 3.09 2.43 -25.51
CA VAL A 95 1.74 2.67 -26.02
C VAL A 95 0.99 3.64 -25.11
N ALA A 96 0.08 4.41 -25.69
CA ALA A 96 -0.83 5.23 -24.91
C ALA A 96 -2.24 5.24 -25.51
N ARG A 97 -3.22 5.55 -24.66
CA ARG A 97 -4.61 5.82 -25.06
C ARG A 97 -5.16 7.01 -24.30
N ASN A 98 -6.06 7.73 -24.95
CA ASN A 98 -6.79 8.84 -24.37
C ASN A 98 -8.28 8.68 -24.67
N GLY A 99 -9.00 7.92 -23.84
CA GLY A 99 -10.41 7.60 -24.03
C GLY A 99 -10.77 6.81 -25.30
N GLY A 100 -9.77 6.34 -26.05
CA GLY A 100 -9.92 5.67 -27.34
C GLY A 100 -9.00 4.46 -27.50
N LYS A 101 -8.66 4.13 -28.75
CA LYS A 101 -7.78 2.99 -29.07
C LYS A 101 -6.36 3.20 -28.52
N THR A 102 -5.76 2.14 -28.02
CA THR A 102 -4.33 2.10 -27.65
C THR A 102 -3.47 2.17 -28.91
N ARG A 103 -2.48 3.05 -28.92
CA ARG A 103 -1.57 3.23 -30.06
C ARG A 103 -0.13 3.33 -29.61
N ILE A 104 0.79 2.87 -30.45
CA ILE A 104 2.23 3.02 -30.24
C ILE A 104 2.61 4.51 -30.30
N ILE A 105 3.49 4.95 -29.41
CA ILE A 105 4.08 6.30 -29.44
C ILE A 105 5.32 6.24 -30.32
N ASN A 106 5.37 7.07 -31.36
CA ASN A 106 6.45 7.01 -32.34
C ASN A 106 7.81 7.36 -31.70
N GLY A 107 8.84 6.55 -31.99
CA GLY A 107 10.21 6.80 -31.55
C GLY A 107 10.43 6.71 -30.03
N ALA A 108 9.45 6.26 -29.24
CA ALA A 108 9.58 6.04 -27.81
C ALA A 108 10.28 4.71 -27.53
N ARG A 109 11.42 4.74 -26.81
CA ARG A 109 12.17 3.52 -26.46
C ARG A 109 11.66 2.85 -25.18
N SER A 110 11.25 3.66 -24.21
CA SER A 110 10.65 3.25 -22.94
C SER A 110 9.93 4.44 -22.30
N VAL A 111 9.02 4.21 -21.37
CA VAL A 111 8.37 5.27 -20.58
C VAL A 111 9.41 6.03 -19.77
N TYR A 112 10.43 5.35 -19.23
CA TYR A 112 11.57 5.99 -18.56
C TYR A 112 12.28 7.00 -19.47
N SER A 113 12.61 6.60 -20.71
CA SER A 113 13.29 7.51 -21.65
C SER A 113 12.43 8.73 -22.01
N LEU A 114 11.11 8.54 -22.16
CA LEU A 114 10.17 9.64 -22.40
C LEU A 114 10.06 10.58 -21.20
N ALA A 115 9.99 10.04 -19.99
CA ALA A 115 9.90 10.82 -18.76
C ALA A 115 11.16 11.65 -18.54
N MET A 116 12.35 11.07 -18.75
CA MET A 116 13.62 11.79 -18.67
C MET A 116 13.75 12.87 -19.76
N GLU A 117 13.29 12.60 -20.99
CA GLU A 117 13.24 13.61 -22.07
C GLU A 117 12.30 14.77 -21.70
N ALA A 118 11.12 14.47 -21.13
CA ALA A 118 10.18 15.48 -20.66
C ALA A 118 10.76 16.33 -19.52
N ALA A 119 11.45 15.71 -18.56
CA ALA A 119 12.13 16.40 -17.47
C ALA A 119 13.24 17.34 -17.98
N ARG A 120 14.11 16.85 -18.88
CA ARG A 120 15.22 17.62 -19.46
C ARG A 120 14.77 18.82 -20.29
N THR A 121 13.68 18.65 -21.04
CA THR A 121 13.19 19.68 -21.97
C THR A 121 12.17 20.63 -21.34
N GLY A 122 11.64 20.31 -20.16
CA GLY A 122 10.55 21.08 -19.52
C GLY A 122 9.23 21.05 -20.31
N THR A 123 9.10 20.19 -21.32
CA THR A 123 7.95 20.17 -22.24
C THR A 123 6.68 19.59 -21.60
N GLY A 124 6.84 18.76 -20.56
CA GLY A 124 5.75 17.96 -19.99
C GLY A 124 5.47 16.70 -20.80
N LEU A 125 5.09 15.61 -20.10
CA LEU A 125 4.99 14.28 -20.69
C LEU A 125 3.88 14.17 -21.74
N VAL A 126 2.68 14.69 -21.45
CA VAL A 126 1.53 14.68 -22.39
C VAL A 126 1.88 15.39 -23.70
N ALA A 127 2.38 16.62 -23.61
CA ALA A 127 2.75 17.40 -24.79
C ALA A 127 3.90 16.75 -25.59
N LEU A 128 4.82 16.05 -24.92
CA LEU A 128 5.87 15.30 -25.59
C LEU A 128 5.31 14.09 -26.36
N ILE A 129 4.38 13.35 -25.77
CA ILE A 129 3.70 12.21 -26.41
C ILE A 129 2.94 12.67 -27.65
N GLU A 130 2.16 13.75 -27.52
CA GLU A 130 1.40 14.32 -28.64
C GLU A 130 2.32 14.80 -29.78
N ARG A 131 3.46 15.42 -29.44
CA ARG A 131 4.46 15.87 -30.42
C ARG A 131 5.11 14.72 -31.18
N LYS A 132 5.45 13.62 -30.49
CA LYS A 132 5.96 12.41 -31.15
C LYS A 132 4.91 11.78 -32.05
N GLY A 133 3.64 11.91 -31.67
CA GLY A 133 2.51 11.36 -32.40
C GLY A 133 2.40 9.85 -32.24
N PHE A 134 1.34 9.31 -32.83
CA PHE A 134 0.94 7.93 -32.65
C PHE A 134 1.10 7.12 -33.94
N GLY A 135 1.61 5.90 -33.79
CA GLY A 135 1.74 4.90 -34.84
C GLY A 135 0.54 3.97 -34.89
N GLU A 136 0.81 2.68 -35.05
CA GLU A 136 -0.20 1.64 -35.20
C GLU A 136 -1.08 1.47 -33.94
N THR A 137 -2.29 0.96 -34.16
CA THR A 137 -3.19 0.57 -33.07
C THR A 137 -2.77 -0.79 -32.52
N VAL A 138 -2.85 -0.93 -31.20
CA VAL A 138 -2.56 -2.17 -30.48
C VAL A 138 -3.82 -2.61 -29.71
N ASP A 139 -4.15 -3.90 -29.78
CA ASP A 139 -5.09 -4.53 -28.86
C ASP A 139 -4.35 -4.90 -27.57
N LEU A 140 -4.45 -4.04 -26.56
CA LEU A 140 -3.70 -4.20 -25.30
C LEU A 140 -4.18 -5.41 -24.49
N ASP A 141 -5.48 -5.73 -24.54
CA ASP A 141 -6.03 -6.94 -23.91
C ASP A 141 -5.44 -8.20 -24.53
N ALA A 142 -5.31 -8.24 -25.87
CA ALA A 142 -4.68 -9.36 -26.55
C ALA A 142 -3.18 -9.49 -26.22
N VAL A 143 -2.45 -8.38 -26.10
CA VAL A 143 -1.05 -8.38 -25.67
C VAL A 143 -0.91 -8.92 -24.25
N TYR A 144 -1.79 -8.49 -23.35
CA TYR A 144 -1.78 -8.93 -21.95
C TYR A 144 -2.05 -10.43 -21.84
N LYS A 145 -3.06 -10.95 -22.54
CA LYS A 145 -3.36 -12.40 -22.60
C LYS A 145 -2.21 -13.23 -23.16
N LYS A 146 -1.38 -12.66 -24.04
CA LYS A 146 -0.17 -13.30 -24.59
C LYS A 146 1.05 -13.22 -23.65
N GLY A 147 0.93 -12.61 -22.48
CA GLY A 147 2.04 -12.45 -21.53
C GLY A 147 3.13 -11.48 -22.02
N ARG A 148 2.77 -10.53 -22.89
CA ARG A 148 3.70 -9.56 -23.49
C ARG A 148 3.56 -8.13 -22.95
N LEU A 149 2.74 -7.96 -21.92
CA LEU A 149 2.68 -6.73 -21.15
C LEU A 149 3.82 -6.74 -20.14
N VAL A 150 4.62 -5.67 -20.07
CA VAL A 150 5.67 -5.52 -19.07
C VAL A 150 5.28 -4.47 -18.05
N SER A 151 6.05 -4.31 -16.97
CA SER A 151 5.82 -3.19 -16.05
C SER A 151 5.82 -1.88 -16.85
N PRO A 152 4.91 -0.94 -16.55
CA PRO A 152 4.70 0.23 -17.40
C PRO A 152 5.88 1.22 -17.35
N ILE A 153 6.83 1.03 -16.43
CA ILE A 153 8.12 1.70 -16.41
C ILE A 153 9.16 0.80 -15.71
N ASN A 154 10.38 0.81 -16.24
CA ASN A 154 11.54 0.12 -15.66
C ASN A 154 12.77 1.02 -15.82
N HIS A 155 13.79 0.81 -14.98
CA HIS A 155 15.11 1.38 -15.20
C HIS A 155 16.02 0.35 -15.91
N PRO A 156 16.90 0.75 -16.86
CA PRO A 156 17.83 -0.17 -17.52
C PRO A 156 18.75 -0.93 -16.56
N ASP A 157 19.12 -0.29 -15.45
CA ASP A 157 19.74 -0.92 -14.30
C ASP A 157 18.72 -1.05 -13.15
N PRO A 158 18.30 -2.26 -12.76
CA PRO A 158 17.29 -2.44 -11.71
C PRO A 158 17.73 -1.89 -10.35
N ALA A 159 19.01 -1.67 -10.07
CA ALA A 159 19.47 -1.09 -8.81
C ALA A 159 19.00 0.37 -8.61
N HIS A 160 18.68 1.06 -9.70
CA HIS A 160 18.24 2.47 -9.73
C HIS A 160 16.71 2.63 -9.79
N LEU A 161 15.96 1.55 -9.58
CA LEU A 161 14.52 1.63 -9.33
C LEU A 161 14.28 1.33 -7.85
N HIS A 162 13.56 2.19 -7.14
CA HIS A 162 13.21 1.98 -5.72
C HIS A 162 11.73 1.65 -5.58
N LEU A 163 11.46 0.52 -4.92
CA LEU A 163 10.12 0.15 -4.47
C LEU A 163 10.00 0.51 -2.99
N THR A 164 9.07 1.40 -2.69
CA THR A 164 8.85 1.91 -1.33
C THR A 164 7.38 2.06 -1.08
N GLY A 165 6.97 2.16 0.18
CA GLY A 165 5.57 2.39 0.49
C GLY A 165 5.35 3.10 1.80
N THR A 166 4.09 3.46 2.00
CA THR A 166 3.57 4.13 3.19
C THR A 166 2.31 3.39 3.63
N GLY A 167 2.34 2.72 4.78
CA GLY A 167 1.14 2.12 5.35
C GLY A 167 0.37 3.10 6.26
N LEU A 168 -0.71 2.61 6.86
CA LEU A 168 -1.54 3.37 7.82
C LEU A 168 -2.07 4.70 7.25
N THR A 169 -2.38 4.71 5.96
CA THR A 169 -3.00 5.86 5.27
C THR A 169 -4.50 5.72 5.14
N HIS A 170 -5.05 4.52 5.27
CA HIS A 170 -6.48 4.24 5.15
C HIS A 170 -7.03 3.68 6.47
N LEU A 171 -8.31 3.93 6.73
CA LEU A 171 -8.96 3.44 7.96
C LEU A 171 -8.95 1.91 8.06
N GLY A 172 -9.14 1.21 6.94
CA GLY A 172 -9.19 -0.25 6.91
C GLY A 172 -7.86 -0.92 7.28
N SER A 173 -6.72 -0.40 6.80
CA SER A 173 -5.39 -0.92 7.19
C SER A 173 -5.06 -0.59 8.64
N ALA A 174 -5.39 0.61 9.11
CA ALA A 174 -5.21 0.99 10.51
C ALA A 174 -5.97 0.08 11.47
N ALA A 175 -7.25 -0.19 11.20
CA ALA A 175 -8.07 -1.08 12.03
C ALA A 175 -7.55 -2.53 12.02
N THR A 176 -7.09 -3.03 10.87
CA THR A 176 -6.56 -4.39 10.74
C THR A 176 -5.26 -4.54 11.54
N ARG A 177 -4.32 -3.61 11.40
CA ARG A 177 -3.05 -3.61 12.16
C ARG A 177 -3.27 -3.45 13.67
N ASP A 178 -4.19 -2.60 14.08
CA ASP A 178 -4.56 -2.46 15.49
C ASP A 178 -5.03 -3.79 16.09
N SER A 179 -5.89 -4.51 15.38
CA SER A 179 -6.36 -5.85 15.78
C SER A 179 -5.22 -6.88 15.84
N MET A 180 -4.30 -6.85 14.87
CA MET A 180 -3.13 -7.73 14.86
C MET A 180 -2.20 -7.48 16.05
N HIS A 181 -1.92 -6.22 16.39
CA HIS A 181 -0.97 -5.85 17.43
C HIS A 181 -1.55 -5.85 18.85
N LYS A 182 -2.85 -5.60 19.03
CA LYS A 182 -3.52 -5.71 20.34
C LYS A 182 -3.38 -7.11 20.96
N LYS A 183 -3.33 -8.16 20.13
CA LYS A 183 -3.15 -9.55 20.58
C LYS A 183 -1.75 -9.84 21.17
N LEU A 184 -0.78 -8.94 20.97
CA LEU A 184 0.60 -9.09 21.46
C LEU A 184 0.83 -8.40 22.81
N SER A 185 -0.02 -7.44 23.18
CA SER A 185 0.08 -6.72 24.46
C SER A 185 -0.43 -7.62 25.59
N ALA A 186 0.48 -8.14 26.42
CA ALA A 186 0.17 -9.13 27.45
C ALA A 186 -0.67 -8.60 28.65
N ASP A 187 -0.89 -7.28 28.75
CA ASP A 187 -1.34 -6.66 30.01
C ASP A 187 -2.66 -5.88 29.93
N GLY A 188 -3.56 -6.17 28.98
CA GLY A 188 -4.99 -5.79 29.09
C GLY A 188 -5.35 -4.31 29.27
N GLU A 189 -4.40 -3.37 29.24
CA GLU A 189 -4.68 -1.94 29.29
C GLU A 189 -5.14 -1.45 27.91
N GLU A 190 -6.20 -0.62 27.89
CA GLU A 190 -6.74 0.11 26.73
C GLU A 190 -5.75 1.15 26.15
N GLN A 191 -4.45 0.87 26.11
CA GLN A 191 -3.49 1.73 25.45
C GLN A 191 -3.60 1.54 23.93
N LEU A 192 -3.71 2.67 23.20
CA LEU A 192 -3.66 2.66 21.75
C LEU A 192 -2.36 1.99 21.27
N THR A 193 -2.47 1.10 20.28
CA THR A 193 -1.31 0.59 19.54
C THR A 193 -0.60 1.73 18.81
N ASP A 194 0.71 1.60 18.57
CA ASP A 194 1.46 2.61 17.84
C ASP A 194 0.94 2.80 16.41
N SER A 195 0.40 1.74 15.80
CA SER A 195 -0.31 1.82 14.52
C SER A 195 -1.50 2.78 14.57
N MET A 196 -2.34 2.69 15.61
CA MET A 196 -3.47 3.62 15.77
C MET A 196 -3.03 5.03 16.13
N LYS A 197 -1.96 5.20 16.92
CA LYS A 197 -1.41 6.54 17.21
C LYS A 197 -0.94 7.20 15.92
N MET A 198 -0.19 6.47 15.08
CA MET A 198 0.27 6.96 13.78
C MET A 198 -0.89 7.31 12.85
N PHE A 199 -1.90 6.44 12.75
CA PHE A 199 -3.07 6.74 11.94
C PHE A 199 -3.82 8.01 12.40
N ARG A 200 -3.98 8.19 13.73
CA ARG A 200 -4.59 9.41 14.30
C ARG A 200 -3.77 10.66 14.01
N MET A 201 -2.45 10.60 14.13
CA MET A 201 -1.57 11.71 13.73
C MET A 201 -1.83 12.08 12.27
N GLY A 202 -1.95 11.09 11.38
CA GLY A 202 -2.31 11.29 9.97
C GLY A 202 -3.67 11.99 9.79
N LEU A 203 -4.71 11.57 10.50
CA LEU A 203 -6.03 12.22 10.41
C LEU A 203 -6.00 13.69 10.87
N GLU A 204 -5.22 13.98 11.91
CA GLU A 204 -5.16 15.31 12.52
C GLU A 204 -4.26 16.28 11.74
N GLY A 205 -3.16 15.79 11.16
CA GLY A 205 -2.12 16.64 10.56
C GLY A 205 -1.59 16.18 9.20
N GLY A 206 -2.12 15.12 8.61
CA GLY A 206 -1.67 14.57 7.33
C GLY A 206 -2.16 15.34 6.10
N LYS A 207 -3.18 16.19 6.28
CA LYS A 207 -3.72 17.08 5.24
C LYS A 207 -3.53 18.56 5.60
N PRO A 208 -2.28 19.05 5.60
CA PRO A 208 -1.98 20.43 5.98
C PRO A 208 -2.55 21.43 4.96
N ALA A 209 -2.62 22.70 5.35
CA ALA A 209 -2.93 23.77 4.41
C ALA A 209 -1.86 23.88 3.31
N LYS A 210 -2.23 24.40 2.13
CA LYS A 210 -1.30 24.54 1.00
C LYS A 210 -0.02 25.27 1.41
N GLY A 211 1.13 24.66 1.09
CA GLY A 211 2.45 25.20 1.41
C GLY A 211 2.97 24.88 2.82
N GLN A 212 2.19 24.18 3.64
CA GLN A 212 2.64 23.65 4.93
C GLN A 212 3.00 22.17 4.82
N ILE A 213 3.89 21.73 5.72
CA ILE A 213 4.29 20.33 5.85
C ILE A 213 3.39 19.70 6.91
N GLY A 214 2.85 18.53 6.59
CA GLY A 214 2.00 17.76 7.49
C GLY A 214 2.82 16.85 8.40
N VAL A 215 2.12 16.00 9.14
CA VAL A 215 2.78 14.98 9.95
C VAL A 215 3.44 13.90 9.08
N GLN A 216 4.51 13.32 9.62
CA GLN A 216 5.23 12.23 8.96
C GLN A 216 4.40 10.96 8.97
N PRO A 217 4.21 10.30 7.81
CA PRO A 217 3.54 9.01 7.75
C PRO A 217 4.52 7.86 8.05
N GLU A 218 3.99 6.63 8.14
CA GLU A 218 4.81 5.42 8.08
C GLU A 218 5.59 5.36 6.76
N TRP A 219 6.77 4.74 6.76
CA TRP A 219 7.52 4.51 5.53
C TRP A 219 8.26 3.17 5.60
N PHE A 220 8.33 2.45 4.48
CA PHE A 220 9.11 1.23 4.35
C PHE A 220 9.77 1.09 2.97
N TYR A 221 10.86 0.30 2.94
CA TYR A 221 11.55 -0.11 1.72
C TYR A 221 11.18 -1.55 1.37
N LYS A 222 10.80 -1.79 0.12
CA LYS A 222 10.38 -3.11 -0.38
C LYS A 222 11.47 -3.79 -1.22
N GLY A 223 12.33 -3.00 -1.86
CA GLY A 223 13.39 -3.49 -2.71
C GLY A 223 13.70 -2.54 -3.85
N ASN A 224 14.39 -3.07 -4.85
CA ASN A 224 14.70 -2.33 -6.07
C ASN A 224 14.02 -2.95 -7.30
N GLY A 225 14.43 -2.57 -8.50
CA GLY A 225 13.90 -3.09 -9.76
C GLY A 225 13.97 -4.61 -9.92
N THR A 226 14.82 -5.34 -9.19
CA THR A 226 14.83 -6.81 -9.24
C THR A 226 13.62 -7.44 -8.56
N MET A 227 12.90 -6.67 -7.74
CA MET A 227 11.71 -7.12 -7.01
C MET A 227 10.41 -6.74 -7.74
N ALA A 228 10.50 -5.96 -8.82
CA ALA A 228 9.35 -5.56 -9.64
C ALA A 228 8.95 -6.70 -10.59
N VAL A 229 7.67 -7.07 -10.56
CA VAL A 229 7.08 -8.11 -11.39
C VAL A 229 6.12 -7.47 -12.39
N ALA A 230 6.18 -7.93 -13.64
CA ALA A 230 5.29 -7.45 -14.69
C ALA A 230 3.84 -7.88 -14.43
N PRO A 231 2.84 -7.06 -14.83
CA PRO A 231 1.46 -7.51 -14.89
C PRO A 231 1.33 -8.81 -15.69
N GLY A 232 0.72 -9.83 -15.11
CA GLY A 232 0.52 -11.17 -15.67
C GLY A 232 1.63 -12.16 -15.33
N ALA A 233 2.80 -11.70 -14.89
CA ALA A 233 3.88 -12.56 -14.43
C ALA A 233 3.68 -12.99 -12.97
N ALA A 234 4.29 -14.11 -12.59
CA ALA A 234 4.13 -14.66 -11.24
C ALA A 234 4.77 -13.78 -10.16
N LEU A 235 4.01 -13.51 -9.09
CA LEU A 235 4.56 -13.01 -7.83
C LEU A 235 5.17 -14.20 -7.09
N MET A 236 6.49 -14.15 -6.84
CA MET A 236 7.21 -15.21 -6.16
C MET A 236 7.18 -14.99 -4.64
N SER A 237 6.57 -15.92 -3.92
CA SER A 237 6.67 -15.99 -2.47
C SER A 237 7.94 -16.75 -2.05
N PRO A 238 8.82 -16.17 -1.21
CA PRO A 238 9.96 -16.88 -0.66
C PRO A 238 9.51 -18.15 0.07
N ALA A 239 10.27 -19.24 -0.07
CA ALA A 239 9.89 -20.54 0.48
C ALA A 239 9.72 -20.58 2.01
N PHE A 240 10.32 -19.63 2.72
CA PHE A 240 10.22 -19.48 4.17
C PHE A 240 9.08 -18.56 4.62
N ALA A 241 8.43 -17.85 3.68
CA ALA A 241 7.34 -16.95 3.98
C ALA A 241 6.17 -17.72 4.59
N GLN A 242 5.53 -17.13 5.59
CA GLN A 242 4.41 -17.73 6.30
C GLN A 242 3.06 -17.30 5.73
N ASP A 243 3.07 -16.25 4.90
CA ASP A 243 1.93 -15.68 4.23
C ASP A 243 2.34 -15.03 2.90
N ALA A 244 1.34 -14.87 2.04
CA ALA A 244 1.45 -14.40 0.67
C ALA A 244 0.19 -13.57 0.34
N GLY A 245 -0.08 -12.54 1.14
CA GLY A 245 -1.28 -11.72 1.03
C GLY A 245 -1.11 -10.57 0.02
N GLU A 246 -2.20 -10.24 -0.67
CA GLU A 246 -2.28 -9.07 -1.54
C GLU A 246 -2.61 -7.80 -0.74
N GLU A 247 -2.01 -6.69 -1.17
CA GLU A 247 -2.37 -5.36 -0.70
C GLU A 247 -2.67 -4.49 -1.93
N PRO A 248 -3.96 -4.32 -2.30
CA PRO A 248 -4.38 -3.48 -3.40
C PRO A 248 -4.14 -2.01 -3.08
N GLU A 249 -3.36 -1.33 -3.90
CA GLU A 249 -2.93 0.05 -3.66
C GLU A 249 -2.89 0.89 -4.93
N ILE A 250 -2.79 2.20 -4.73
CA ILE A 250 -2.31 3.14 -5.74
C ILE A 250 -0.84 3.41 -5.48
N ALA A 251 -0.03 3.39 -6.55
CA ALA A 251 1.37 3.79 -6.52
C ALA A 251 1.61 5.07 -7.31
N GLY A 252 2.40 5.98 -6.76
CA GLY A 252 2.99 7.09 -7.49
C GLY A 252 4.25 6.63 -8.24
N ILE A 253 4.41 7.08 -9.47
CA ILE A 253 5.57 6.81 -10.32
C ILE A 253 6.35 8.10 -10.54
N TYR A 254 7.66 8.06 -10.29
CA TYR A 254 8.54 9.20 -10.38
C TYR A 254 9.84 8.86 -11.09
N VAL A 255 10.43 9.87 -11.74
CA VAL A 255 11.82 9.86 -12.19
C VAL A 255 12.57 11.03 -11.58
N ILE A 256 13.86 10.86 -11.31
CA ILE A 256 14.69 11.95 -10.79
C ILE A 256 15.47 12.59 -11.95
N GLY A 257 15.29 13.90 -12.13
CA GLY A 257 15.97 14.67 -13.15
C GLY A 257 17.48 14.78 -12.93
N ASP A 258 18.19 15.27 -13.95
CA ASP A 258 19.65 15.40 -13.92
C ASP A 258 20.14 16.35 -12.79
N ASP A 259 19.28 17.24 -12.30
CA ASP A 259 19.52 18.17 -11.19
C ASP A 259 19.07 17.64 -9.81
N GLY A 260 18.59 16.39 -9.74
CA GLY A 260 18.06 15.80 -8.52
C GLY A 260 16.61 16.18 -8.19
N ALA A 261 15.90 16.90 -9.07
CA ALA A 261 14.49 17.20 -8.88
C ALA A 261 13.61 15.96 -9.15
N PRO A 262 12.67 15.59 -8.26
CA PRO A 262 11.72 14.54 -8.53
C PRO A 262 10.62 15.01 -9.49
N PHE A 263 10.36 14.23 -10.54
CA PHE A 263 9.29 14.45 -11.51
C PHE A 263 8.29 13.31 -11.44
N ARG A 264 7.02 13.63 -11.18
CA ARG A 264 5.93 12.65 -11.22
C ARG A 264 5.61 12.31 -12.68
N VAL A 265 5.67 11.03 -13.02
CA VAL A 265 5.23 10.49 -14.30
C VAL A 265 3.71 10.31 -14.27
N GLY A 266 3.18 9.78 -13.16
CA GLY A 266 1.76 9.51 -12.99
C GLY A 266 1.49 8.55 -11.84
N PHE A 267 0.35 7.88 -11.91
CA PHE A 267 -0.13 6.94 -10.89
C PHE A 267 -0.51 5.60 -11.51
N THR A 268 -0.46 4.51 -10.76
CA THR A 268 -0.87 3.19 -11.25
C THR A 268 -1.48 2.33 -10.15
N LEU A 269 -2.17 1.25 -10.52
CA LEU A 269 -2.52 0.20 -9.57
C LEU A 269 -1.25 -0.54 -9.16
N SER A 270 -1.20 -1.00 -7.91
CA SER A 270 -0.14 -1.88 -7.43
C SER A 270 -0.67 -2.95 -6.50
N ASN A 271 0.05 -4.09 -6.49
CA ASN A 271 -0.07 -5.12 -5.47
C ASN A 271 1.19 -5.11 -4.60
N GLU A 272 1.04 -4.68 -3.35
CA GLU A 272 2.10 -4.70 -2.35
C GLU A 272 2.08 -6.02 -1.56
N PHE A 273 2.55 -7.08 -2.23
CA PHE A 273 2.49 -8.45 -1.72
C PHE A 273 3.28 -8.64 -0.40
N SER A 274 2.63 -9.16 0.64
CA SER A 274 3.11 -9.08 2.03
C SER A 274 2.95 -10.38 2.84
N ASP A 275 3.81 -10.56 3.83
CA ASP A 275 3.76 -11.68 4.79
C ASP A 275 3.18 -11.21 6.14
N HIS A 276 1.85 -11.17 6.24
CA HIS A 276 1.15 -10.61 7.41
C HIS A 276 1.35 -11.47 8.66
N VAL A 277 1.60 -12.77 8.50
CA VAL A 277 1.88 -13.67 9.62
C VAL A 277 3.21 -13.28 10.27
N THR A 278 4.25 -13.02 9.48
CA THR A 278 5.55 -12.53 9.96
C THR A 278 5.42 -11.16 10.63
N GLU A 279 4.68 -10.22 10.02
CA GLU A 279 4.42 -8.89 10.60
C GLU A 279 3.73 -8.97 11.96
N ARG A 280 2.77 -9.88 12.10
CA ARG A 280 2.02 -10.08 13.35
C ARG A 280 2.89 -10.63 14.49
N VAL A 281 4.05 -11.24 14.23
CA VAL A 281 4.94 -11.72 15.30
C VAL A 281 5.47 -10.55 16.13
N ASN A 282 5.89 -9.47 15.46
CA ASN A 282 6.41 -8.27 16.11
C ASN A 282 6.36 -7.10 15.13
N TYR A 283 6.00 -5.90 15.59
CA TYR A 283 6.02 -4.70 14.75
C TYR A 283 7.37 -4.45 14.06
N LEU A 284 8.49 -4.77 14.70
CA LEU A 284 9.83 -4.64 14.10
C LEU A 284 10.07 -5.58 12.91
N PHE A 285 9.22 -6.59 12.73
CA PHE A 285 9.28 -7.51 11.58
C PHE A 285 8.55 -6.98 10.35
N LEU A 286 7.96 -5.78 10.41
CA LEU A 286 7.40 -5.09 9.24
C LEU A 286 8.40 -5.06 8.08
N ALA A 287 9.67 -4.71 8.33
CA ALA A 287 10.67 -4.69 7.27
C ALA A 287 10.84 -6.07 6.61
N HIS A 288 10.82 -7.15 7.40
CA HIS A 288 10.95 -8.52 6.89
C HIS A 288 9.70 -9.02 6.15
N SER A 289 8.50 -8.57 6.55
CA SER A 289 7.25 -8.93 5.88
C SER A 289 7.14 -8.26 4.52
N LYS A 290 7.71 -7.05 4.37
CA LYS A 290 7.65 -6.27 3.13
C LYS A 290 8.71 -6.65 2.09
N LEU A 291 9.81 -7.31 2.45
CA LEU A 291 10.83 -7.79 1.50
C LEU A 291 10.33 -8.95 0.62
N ARG A 292 9.47 -8.62 -0.34
CA ARG A 292 8.73 -9.51 -1.25
C ARG A 292 8.55 -8.79 -2.59
N ASN A 293 8.18 -9.53 -3.64
CA ASN A 293 7.91 -8.91 -4.94
C ASN A 293 6.78 -7.87 -4.85
N ALA A 294 6.76 -6.94 -5.80
CA ALA A 294 5.62 -6.07 -6.04
C ALA A 294 5.30 -6.05 -7.53
N SER A 295 4.02 -5.89 -7.84
CA SER A 295 3.55 -5.69 -9.21
C SER A 295 2.82 -4.36 -9.30
N PHE A 296 2.96 -3.66 -10.42
CA PHE A 296 2.32 -2.38 -10.67
C PHE A 296 2.08 -2.19 -12.17
N GLY A 297 1.08 -1.39 -12.53
CA GLY A 297 0.52 -1.35 -13.88
C GLY A 297 -0.90 -1.87 -13.89
N PRO A 298 -1.43 -2.35 -15.02
CA PRO A 298 -0.87 -2.38 -16.38
C PRO A 298 -0.49 -1.03 -16.98
N GLU A 299 -1.15 0.03 -16.52
CA GLU A 299 -1.10 1.34 -17.13
C GLU A 299 -0.79 2.41 -16.07
N ILE A 300 -0.08 3.45 -16.49
CA ILE A 300 0.13 4.66 -15.71
C ILE A 300 -0.88 5.71 -16.16
N LEU A 301 -1.68 6.18 -15.21
CA LEU A 301 -2.48 7.39 -15.31
C LEU A 301 -1.58 8.61 -15.27
N ILE A 302 -1.44 9.31 -16.41
CA ILE A 302 -0.70 10.57 -16.49
C ILE A 302 -1.61 11.71 -16.01
N GLY A 303 -1.09 12.55 -15.11
CA GLY A 303 -1.77 13.72 -14.58
C GLY A 303 -2.10 13.61 -13.10
N ASP A 304 -3.18 14.26 -12.69
CA ASP A 304 -3.63 14.28 -11.30
C ASP A 304 -4.37 12.99 -10.94
N LEU A 305 -4.17 12.54 -9.70
CA LEU A 305 -4.91 11.42 -9.14
C LEU A 305 -6.36 11.84 -8.84
N PRO A 306 -7.38 11.06 -9.23
CA PRO A 306 -8.75 11.29 -8.77
C PRO A 306 -8.83 11.28 -7.24
N ALA A 307 -9.57 12.24 -6.68
CA ALA A 307 -9.68 12.35 -5.22
C ALA A 307 -10.41 11.16 -4.59
N ASP A 308 -11.39 10.58 -5.28
CA ASP A 308 -12.12 9.37 -4.87
C ASP A 308 -11.91 8.28 -5.92
N ILE A 309 -11.22 7.21 -5.53
CA ILE A 309 -10.98 6.04 -6.37
C ILE A 309 -11.70 4.86 -5.73
N ARG A 310 -12.42 4.13 -6.57
CA ARG A 310 -13.20 2.96 -6.17
C ARG A 310 -12.78 1.78 -7.03
N GLY A 311 -12.35 0.72 -6.38
CA GLY A 311 -11.88 -0.49 -7.04
C GLY A 311 -12.35 -1.76 -6.37
N SER A 312 -11.93 -2.89 -6.92
CA SER A 312 -12.14 -4.23 -6.36
C SER A 312 -10.81 -4.98 -6.31
N SER A 313 -10.62 -5.76 -5.24
CA SER A 313 -9.57 -6.76 -5.11
C SER A 313 -10.20 -8.14 -5.11
N ARG A 314 -9.63 -9.05 -5.89
CA ARG A 314 -10.14 -10.42 -6.06
C ARG A 314 -9.00 -11.43 -5.98
N ILE A 315 -9.34 -12.60 -5.48
CA ILE A 315 -8.50 -13.79 -5.57
C ILE A 315 -9.28 -14.85 -6.34
N LEU A 316 -8.65 -15.40 -7.38
CA LEU A 316 -9.19 -16.50 -8.16
C LEU A 316 -8.35 -17.76 -7.90
N ARG A 317 -9.02 -18.88 -7.63
CA ARG A 317 -8.40 -20.21 -7.52
C ARG A 317 -8.97 -21.10 -8.62
N ASP A 318 -8.10 -21.69 -9.43
CA ASP A 318 -8.49 -22.49 -10.60
C ASP A 318 -9.47 -21.75 -11.54
N GLY A 319 -9.26 -20.44 -11.70
CA GLY A 319 -10.11 -19.55 -12.49
C GLY A 319 -11.49 -19.23 -11.89
N LYS A 320 -11.78 -19.69 -10.66
CA LYS A 320 -13.03 -19.40 -9.93
C LYS A 320 -12.78 -18.35 -8.85
N LEU A 321 -13.75 -17.47 -8.65
CA LEU A 321 -13.68 -16.46 -7.59
C LEU A 321 -13.65 -17.13 -6.20
N LEU A 322 -12.55 -16.95 -5.47
CA LEU A 322 -12.39 -17.41 -4.09
C LEU A 322 -12.80 -16.31 -3.10
N TRP A 323 -12.41 -15.07 -3.38
CA TRP A 323 -12.65 -13.92 -2.52
C TRP A 323 -12.71 -12.63 -3.35
N GLU A 324 -13.56 -11.69 -2.93
CA GLU A 324 -13.68 -10.35 -3.52
C GLU A 324 -14.03 -9.33 -2.43
N LYS A 325 -13.42 -8.13 -2.51
CA LYS A 325 -13.79 -7.00 -1.67
C LYS A 325 -13.51 -5.66 -2.37
N PRO A 326 -14.40 -4.66 -2.22
CA PRO A 326 -14.12 -3.33 -2.72
C PRO A 326 -13.00 -2.66 -1.92
N PHE A 327 -12.22 -1.81 -2.57
CA PHE A 327 -11.29 -0.91 -1.90
C PHE A 327 -11.56 0.55 -2.31
N LEU A 328 -11.22 1.47 -1.41
CA LEU A 328 -11.30 2.91 -1.62
C LEU A 328 -9.92 3.53 -1.48
N SER A 329 -9.57 4.45 -2.38
CA SER A 329 -8.31 5.20 -2.33
C SER A 329 -8.49 6.62 -2.89
N GLY A 330 -7.40 7.32 -3.11
CA GLY A 330 -7.38 8.75 -3.42
C GLY A 330 -7.46 9.61 -2.15
N GLU A 331 -7.09 10.88 -2.27
CA GLU A 331 -6.95 11.78 -1.11
C GLU A 331 -8.24 11.96 -0.30
N ALA A 332 -9.43 11.69 -0.85
CA ALA A 332 -10.68 11.71 -0.10
C ALA A 332 -10.78 10.55 0.90
N ASN A 333 -10.14 9.42 0.61
CA ASN A 333 -10.19 8.18 1.40
C ASN A 333 -8.90 7.90 2.20
N MET A 334 -7.90 8.76 2.07
CA MET A 334 -6.61 8.68 2.78
C MET A 334 -6.52 9.68 3.94
N SER A 335 -5.64 9.44 4.91
CA SER A 335 -5.33 10.37 6.00
C SER A 335 -4.29 11.43 5.60
N HIS A 336 -3.54 11.22 4.53
CA HIS A 336 -2.56 12.17 4.02
C HIS A 336 -2.91 12.70 2.61
N THR A 337 -2.46 13.90 2.29
CA THR A 337 -2.37 14.33 0.87
C THR A 337 -1.18 13.68 0.19
N ILE A 338 -1.28 13.45 -1.11
CA ILE A 338 -0.17 12.97 -1.96
C ILE A 338 1.02 13.91 -1.85
N ALA A 339 0.78 15.23 -1.85
CA ALA A 339 1.85 16.22 -1.69
C ALA A 339 2.61 16.06 -0.35
N ASN A 340 1.92 15.68 0.73
CA ASN A 340 2.57 15.39 2.01
C ASN A 340 3.41 14.10 1.93
N LEU A 341 2.86 13.03 1.35
CA LEU A 341 3.60 11.77 1.16
C LEU A 341 4.85 11.98 0.29
N GLU A 342 4.73 12.70 -0.82
CA GLU A 342 5.83 13.07 -1.71
C GLU A 342 6.90 13.90 -0.99
N HIS A 343 6.49 14.89 -0.18
CA HIS A 343 7.44 15.66 0.64
C HIS A 343 8.22 14.73 1.58
N HIS A 344 7.53 13.87 2.33
CA HIS A 344 8.18 13.00 3.30
C HIS A 344 9.05 11.92 2.65
N HIS A 345 8.75 11.51 1.41
CA HIS A 345 9.60 10.61 0.65
C HIS A 345 10.84 11.34 0.10
N PHE A 346 10.67 12.45 -0.61
CA PHE A 346 11.76 13.10 -1.34
C PHE A 346 12.57 14.15 -0.54
N LYS A 347 12.18 14.45 0.71
CA LYS A 347 13.00 15.33 1.59
C LYS A 347 14.41 14.76 1.84
N TYR A 348 14.58 13.45 1.74
CA TYR A 348 15.87 12.77 1.87
C TYR A 348 16.64 12.83 0.55
N SER A 349 17.89 13.31 0.57
CA SER A 349 18.76 13.36 -0.62
C SER A 349 19.07 11.97 -1.20
N ALA A 350 19.02 10.92 -0.37
CA ALA A 350 19.19 9.54 -0.82
C ALA A 350 18.16 9.12 -1.88
N PHE A 351 16.97 9.73 -1.91
CA PHE A 351 15.90 9.45 -2.88
C PHE A 351 15.81 10.49 -4.00
N ARG A 352 16.89 11.25 -4.20
CA ARG A 352 17.00 12.28 -5.23
C ARG A 352 18.28 12.10 -6.05
N GLN A 353 18.70 10.85 -6.27
CA GLN A 353 19.83 10.54 -7.12
C GLN A 353 19.41 10.67 -8.59
N PRO A 354 20.11 11.47 -9.42
CA PRO A 354 19.77 11.67 -10.82
C PRO A 354 19.60 10.35 -11.60
N GLY A 355 18.51 10.25 -12.36
CA GLY A 355 18.20 9.10 -13.18
C GLY A 355 17.40 7.99 -12.48
N ASP A 356 17.30 8.00 -11.15
CA ASP A 356 16.54 6.99 -10.41
C ASP A 356 15.04 7.01 -10.77
N VAL A 357 14.41 5.84 -10.66
CA VAL A 357 12.96 5.64 -10.77
C VAL A 357 12.42 5.30 -9.39
N HIS A 358 11.30 5.91 -9.00
CA HIS A 358 10.61 5.56 -7.76
C HIS A 358 9.20 5.08 -8.06
N VAL A 359 8.85 3.95 -7.43
CA VAL A 359 7.48 3.47 -7.32
C VAL A 359 7.16 3.51 -5.83
N HIS A 360 6.27 4.43 -5.45
CA HIS A 360 5.90 4.67 -4.06
C HIS A 360 4.43 4.32 -3.84
N MET A 361 4.17 3.23 -3.13
CA MET A 361 2.83 2.73 -2.85
C MET A 361 2.22 3.45 -1.64
N PHE A 362 0.96 3.89 -1.75
CA PHE A 362 0.33 4.82 -0.80
C PHE A 362 -0.52 4.17 0.29
N GLY A 363 -0.41 2.87 0.48
CA GLY A 363 -1.09 2.09 1.49
C GLY A 363 -2.41 1.52 1.00
N THR A 364 -2.77 0.36 1.54
CA THR A 364 -4.04 -0.32 1.24
C THR A 364 -5.14 0.01 2.24
N ALA A 365 -6.39 -0.21 1.84
CA ALA A 365 -7.57 -0.18 2.71
C ALA A 365 -8.15 -1.57 2.99
N THR A 366 -7.70 -2.62 2.30
CA THR A 366 -8.41 -3.91 2.25
C THR A 366 -7.43 -5.03 1.95
N LEU A 367 -7.48 -6.12 2.71
CA LEU A 367 -6.63 -7.29 2.51
C LEU A 367 -7.37 -8.58 2.87
N SER A 368 -7.24 -9.61 2.03
CA SER A 368 -7.91 -10.91 2.21
C SER A 368 -7.52 -11.63 3.51
N PHE A 369 -6.28 -11.42 3.98
CA PHE A 369 -5.78 -11.99 5.23
C PHE A 369 -6.63 -11.58 6.44
N ALA A 370 -7.20 -10.37 6.44
CA ALA A 370 -8.09 -9.90 7.51
C ALA A 370 -9.40 -10.70 7.58
N ASP A 371 -9.84 -11.24 6.44
CA ASP A 371 -11.03 -12.08 6.33
C ASP A 371 -10.68 -13.58 6.48
N GLY A 372 -9.43 -13.91 6.84
CA GLY A 372 -8.98 -15.28 7.08
C GLY A 372 -8.73 -16.10 5.81
N VAL A 373 -8.66 -15.46 4.65
CA VAL A 373 -8.32 -16.12 3.38
C VAL A 373 -6.84 -16.51 3.41
N LYS A 374 -6.56 -17.76 3.02
CA LYS A 374 -5.19 -18.27 2.85
C LYS A 374 -4.92 -18.50 1.37
N THR A 375 -3.93 -17.80 0.84
CA THR A 375 -3.49 -17.92 -0.55
C THR A 375 -2.62 -19.16 -0.76
N GLU A 376 -2.67 -19.72 -1.96
CA GLU A 376 -1.97 -20.93 -2.36
C GLU A 376 -1.31 -20.73 -3.74
N ALA A 377 -0.28 -21.53 -4.03
CA ALA A 377 0.34 -21.52 -5.35
C ALA A 377 -0.72 -21.79 -6.44
N GLY A 378 -0.72 -20.96 -7.49
CA GLY A 378 -1.72 -21.00 -8.56
C GLY A 378 -2.90 -20.04 -8.36
N ASP A 379 -3.10 -19.48 -7.17
CA ASP A 379 -4.06 -18.38 -6.99
C ASP A 379 -3.66 -17.19 -7.85
N THR A 380 -4.64 -16.48 -8.38
CA THR A 380 -4.44 -15.24 -9.14
C THR A 380 -5.03 -14.06 -8.39
N PHE A 381 -4.19 -13.09 -8.08
CA PHE A 381 -4.62 -11.79 -7.59
C PHE A 381 -5.10 -10.95 -8.76
N GLU A 382 -6.24 -10.28 -8.61
CA GLU A 382 -6.76 -9.32 -9.58
C GLU A 382 -7.18 -8.03 -8.85
N ILE A 383 -6.64 -6.90 -9.29
CA ILE A 383 -6.93 -5.57 -8.73
C ILE A 383 -7.41 -4.69 -9.87
N GLU A 384 -8.56 -4.04 -9.69
CA GLU A 384 -9.13 -3.17 -10.71
C GLU A 384 -9.65 -1.86 -10.13
N ALA A 385 -9.49 -0.78 -10.88
CA ALA A 385 -10.24 0.46 -10.72
C ALA A 385 -10.37 1.13 -12.08
N LYS A 386 -11.56 1.65 -12.39
CA LYS A 386 -11.93 2.12 -13.73
C LYS A 386 -10.98 3.21 -14.26
N ASP A 387 -10.46 4.05 -13.39
CA ASP A 387 -9.57 5.16 -13.74
C ASP A 387 -8.19 4.70 -14.26
N PHE A 388 -7.81 3.44 -14.02
CA PHE A 388 -6.50 2.89 -14.35
C PHE A 388 -6.50 1.91 -15.53
N GLY A 389 -7.62 1.80 -16.26
CA GLY A 389 -7.68 0.98 -17.47
C GLY A 389 -7.78 -0.51 -17.18
N LEU A 390 -6.82 -1.29 -17.69
CA LEU A 390 -6.81 -2.74 -17.49
C LEU A 390 -6.54 -3.11 -16.03
N PRO A 391 -7.11 -4.22 -15.53
CA PRO A 391 -6.85 -4.66 -14.17
C PRO A 391 -5.47 -5.31 -14.02
N LEU A 392 -4.83 -5.10 -12.88
CA LEU A 392 -3.56 -5.72 -12.52
C LEU A 392 -3.80 -7.15 -12.08
N ARG A 393 -3.13 -8.11 -12.73
CA ARG A 393 -3.27 -9.54 -12.44
C ARG A 393 -1.91 -10.16 -12.25
N ASN A 394 -1.76 -11.00 -11.24
CA ASN A 394 -0.54 -11.78 -11.05
C ASN A 394 -0.89 -13.14 -10.43
N PRO A 395 -0.47 -14.26 -11.03
CA PRO A 395 -0.52 -15.54 -10.35
C PRO A 395 0.49 -15.57 -9.19
N LEU A 396 0.19 -16.34 -8.16
CA LEU A 396 1.07 -16.62 -7.03
C LEU A 396 1.87 -17.90 -7.31
N GLU A 397 3.19 -17.80 -7.17
CA GLU A 397 4.08 -18.96 -7.14
C GLU A 397 4.88 -18.98 -5.84
N ILE A 398 5.34 -20.16 -5.43
CA ILE A 398 6.14 -20.35 -4.22
C ILE A 398 7.53 -20.83 -4.64
N GLU A 399 8.55 -20.12 -4.19
CA GLU A 399 9.94 -20.49 -4.45
C GLU A 399 10.31 -21.82 -3.81
N LYS A 400 11.35 -22.45 -4.36
CA LYS A 400 12.01 -23.58 -3.70
C LYS A 400 12.97 -23.06 -2.63
N PRO A 401 13.11 -23.74 -1.48
CA PRO A 401 14.08 -23.35 -0.46
C PRO A 401 15.50 -23.28 -1.02
N VAL A 402 16.19 -22.16 -0.80
CA VAL A 402 17.59 -21.96 -1.16
C VAL A 402 18.46 -21.98 0.09
N LYS A 403 19.57 -22.73 0.06
CA LYS A 403 20.58 -22.69 1.12
C LYS A 403 21.53 -21.53 0.87
N VAL A 404 21.52 -20.55 1.76
CA VAL A 404 22.45 -19.41 1.74
C VAL A 404 23.51 -19.63 2.83
N ALA A 405 24.78 -19.54 2.45
CA ALA A 405 25.91 -19.61 3.38
C ALA A 405 26.89 -18.49 3.06
N VAL A 406 27.27 -17.73 4.07
CA VAL A 406 28.29 -16.68 3.96
C VAL A 406 29.66 -17.35 3.93
N LYS A 407 30.50 -16.99 2.95
CA LYS A 407 31.89 -17.43 2.87
C LYS A 407 32.79 -16.27 3.30
N ALA A 408 33.71 -16.53 4.22
CA ALA A 408 34.79 -15.58 4.54
C ALA A 408 35.78 -15.52 3.37
N LEU A 409 36.32 -14.33 3.10
CA LEU A 409 37.34 -14.09 2.07
C LEU A 409 38.75 -14.17 2.66
#